data_AF-A0A350LV61-F1
#
_entry.id   AF-A0A350LV61-F1
#
_cell.length_a   1.000
_cell.length_b   1.000
_cell.length_c   1.000
_cell.angle_alpha   90.00
_cell.angle_beta   90.00
_cell.angle_gamma   90.00
#
_symmetry.space_group_name_H-M   'P 1'
#
loop_
_entity.id
_entity.type
_entity.pdbx_description
1 polymer ?
#
loop_
_entity_poly.entity_id
_entity_poly.type
_entity_poly.pdbx_seq_one_letter_code
_entity_poly.pdbx_strand_id
1 'polypeptide(L)'
;MTAFLKLLFRNRLAAMGAVVLTAILILVLITPLLPLQNPDATATADRFKRPFTEGYLLGTDHLGRDLASRLLHGTRLSLAVGVAAALIAATIGSAIGIVAGYFGGRTDNIIMRGVDMLMAFPYILLALAIVAALGPGLMNALIAVAAVNVPFFARNIRGITVGLAGREFIDAARLAGMGHTRIILTELLPNVLPVIIIAMSTTVGWMILETAGLSFLGLGSQPPQADLGSMLGEARSALISHPHTSIVPGIMIFLIVMSINLLGDGVRDALDPRLRSGALSRPRATTLVERAGDIPAATDDLLAIQNLETQFHVGKRIYRAVGGVSLAVKPGECLGVIGESGSGKS
;
A
#
# COMPACT_ATOMS: atom_id res chain seq x y z
N MET A 1 21.05 4.71 -11.99
CA MET A 1 20.65 3.35 -11.60
C MET A 1 21.35 2.88 -10.32
N THR A 2 22.68 3.01 -10.22
CA THR A 2 23.50 2.61 -9.05
C THR A 2 23.10 3.27 -7.73
N ALA A 3 22.75 4.57 -7.73
CA ALA A 3 22.31 5.27 -6.52
C ALA A 3 20.96 4.78 -5.97
N PHE A 4 20.00 4.45 -6.85
CA PHE A 4 18.68 3.92 -6.48
C PHE A 4 18.82 2.52 -5.86
N LEU A 5 19.57 1.64 -6.52
CA LEU A 5 19.88 0.31 -6.00
C LEU A 5 20.60 0.40 -4.64
N LYS A 6 21.59 1.31 -4.50
CA LYS A 6 22.30 1.51 -3.24
C LYS A 6 21.39 2.02 -2.10
N LEU A 7 20.43 2.89 -2.42
CA LEU A 7 19.42 3.37 -1.46
C LEU A 7 18.45 2.26 -1.05
N LEU A 8 17.97 1.47 -2.01
CA LEU A 8 17.06 0.36 -1.78
C LEU A 8 17.70 -0.72 -0.88
N PHE A 9 18.93 -1.12 -1.19
CA PHE A 9 19.67 -2.13 -0.42
C PHE A 9 20.24 -1.61 0.92
N ARG A 10 20.13 -0.31 1.22
CA ARG A 10 20.45 0.23 2.54
C ARG A 10 19.39 -0.20 3.57
N ASN A 11 18.14 -0.35 3.15
CA ASN A 11 17.07 -0.88 3.98
C ASN A 11 17.12 -2.42 3.94
N ARG A 12 17.58 -3.04 5.04
CA ARG A 12 17.74 -4.51 5.13
C ARG A 12 16.42 -5.26 4.91
N LEU A 13 15.29 -4.67 5.33
CA LEU A 13 13.98 -5.27 5.16
C LEU A 13 13.55 -5.24 3.68
N ALA A 14 13.75 -4.11 3.00
CA ALA A 14 13.48 -4.00 1.56
C ALA A 14 14.38 -4.93 0.74
N ALA A 15 15.66 -5.06 1.12
CA ALA A 15 16.58 -6.00 0.51
C ALA A 15 16.12 -7.46 0.68
N MET A 16 15.67 -7.84 1.88
CA MET A 16 15.14 -9.17 2.15
C MET A 16 13.88 -9.44 1.30
N GLY A 17 12.94 -8.49 1.25
CA GLY A 17 11.76 -8.59 0.40
C GLY A 17 12.12 -8.73 -1.08
N ALA A 18 13.09 -7.95 -1.57
CA ALA A 18 13.59 -8.05 -2.94
C ALA A 18 14.15 -9.44 -3.25
N VAL A 19 14.97 -10.00 -2.35
CA VAL A 19 15.58 -11.32 -2.53
C VAL A 19 14.52 -12.42 -2.56
N VAL A 20 13.60 -12.42 -1.61
CA VAL A 20 12.54 -13.43 -1.54
C VAL A 20 11.60 -13.33 -2.74
N LEU A 21 11.16 -12.13 -3.12
CA LEU A 21 10.33 -11.93 -4.30
C LEU A 21 11.05 -12.38 -5.57
N THR A 22 12.33 -12.04 -5.71
CA THR A 22 13.15 -12.44 -6.87
C THR A 22 13.28 -13.96 -6.95
N ALA A 23 13.51 -14.64 -5.81
CA ALA A 23 13.56 -16.09 -5.77
C ALA A 23 12.24 -16.73 -6.21
N ILE A 24 11.10 -16.19 -5.75
CA ILE A 24 9.75 -16.65 -6.17
C ILE A 24 9.54 -16.41 -7.67
N LEU A 25 9.90 -15.24 -8.19
CA LEU A 25 9.77 -14.91 -9.60
C LEU A 25 10.62 -15.81 -10.49
N ILE A 26 11.87 -16.09 -10.08
CA ILE A 26 12.74 -17.05 -10.77
C ILE A 26 12.09 -18.43 -10.76
N LEU A 27 11.64 -18.90 -9.60
CA LEU A 27 11.01 -20.21 -9.44
C LEU A 27 9.77 -20.36 -10.35
N VAL A 28 8.94 -19.33 -10.41
CA VAL A 28 7.74 -19.25 -11.27
C VAL A 28 8.10 -19.25 -12.76
N LEU A 29 9.19 -18.56 -13.14
CA LEU A 29 9.61 -18.46 -14.53
C LEU A 29 10.20 -19.78 -15.04
N ILE A 30 10.91 -20.51 -14.18
CA ILE A 30 11.48 -21.83 -14.52
C ILE A 30 10.46 -22.96 -14.36
N THR A 31 9.29 -22.74 -13.74
CA THR A 31 8.22 -23.77 -13.59
C THR A 31 7.95 -24.57 -14.87
N PRO A 32 7.81 -23.97 -16.07
CA PRO A 32 7.55 -24.72 -17.30
C PRO A 32 8.71 -25.63 -17.75
N LEU A 33 9.92 -25.38 -17.25
CA LEU A 33 11.14 -26.15 -17.55
C LEU A 33 11.40 -27.24 -16.51
N LEU A 34 10.79 -27.13 -15.32
CA LEU A 34 10.93 -28.14 -14.29
C LEU A 34 10.16 -29.40 -14.68
N PRO A 35 10.69 -30.62 -14.44
CA PRO A 35 10.01 -31.88 -14.70
C PRO A 35 8.92 -32.15 -13.64
N LEU A 36 7.95 -31.25 -13.55
CA LEU A 36 6.82 -31.33 -12.61
C LEU A 36 5.71 -32.19 -13.21
N GLN A 37 4.98 -32.87 -12.33
CA GLN A 37 3.76 -33.58 -12.73
C GLN A 37 2.72 -32.59 -13.27
N ASN A 38 1.78 -33.08 -14.09
CA ASN A 38 0.66 -32.25 -14.53
C ASN A 38 -0.14 -31.76 -13.30
N PRO A 39 -0.28 -30.44 -13.07
CA PRO A 39 -0.95 -29.88 -11.89
C PRO A 39 -2.44 -30.26 -11.79
N ASP A 40 -3.04 -30.68 -12.91
CA ASP A 40 -4.45 -31.03 -13.01
C ASP A 40 -4.69 -32.54 -13.05
N ALA A 41 -3.64 -33.36 -13.08
CA ALA A 41 -3.76 -34.81 -13.09
C ALA A 41 -4.25 -35.34 -11.74
N THR A 42 -5.44 -35.92 -11.74
CA THR A 42 -6.06 -36.50 -10.55
C THR A 42 -5.65 -37.94 -10.34
N ALA A 43 -5.38 -38.31 -9.09
CA ALA A 43 -5.01 -39.66 -8.69
C ALA A 43 -5.66 -39.98 -7.34
N THR A 44 -6.94 -40.35 -7.35
CA THR A 44 -7.74 -40.53 -6.12
C THR A 44 -7.18 -41.57 -5.15
N ALA A 45 -6.37 -42.53 -5.61
CA ALA A 45 -5.65 -43.48 -4.76
C ALA A 45 -4.58 -42.81 -3.88
N ASP A 46 -4.08 -41.67 -4.33
CA ASP A 46 -2.94 -40.94 -3.75
C ASP A 46 -3.38 -39.68 -3.00
N ARG A 47 -4.61 -39.62 -2.49
CA ARG A 47 -5.13 -38.46 -1.76
C ARG A 47 -4.39 -38.25 -0.44
N PHE A 48 -4.12 -36.98 -0.12
CA PHE A 48 -3.55 -36.56 1.16
C PHE A 48 -2.22 -37.24 1.54
N LYS A 49 -1.39 -37.60 0.55
CA LYS A 49 -0.02 -38.04 0.78
C LYS A 49 0.74 -36.93 1.50
N ARG A 50 1.50 -37.30 2.53
CA ARG A 50 2.28 -36.36 3.34
C ARG A 50 3.42 -35.75 2.51
N PRO A 51 3.92 -34.57 2.88
CA PRO A 51 5.16 -34.04 2.31
C PRO A 51 6.30 -35.07 2.40
N PHE A 52 7.20 -35.05 1.42
CA PHE A 52 8.32 -36.00 1.27
C PHE A 52 7.92 -37.46 0.99
N THR A 53 6.69 -37.70 0.52
CA THR A 53 6.34 -39.00 -0.05
C THR A 53 7.03 -39.14 -1.40
N GLU A 54 7.47 -40.35 -1.77
CA GLU A 54 8.10 -40.60 -3.06
C GLU A 54 7.23 -40.09 -4.22
N GLY A 55 7.82 -39.27 -5.09
CA GLY A 55 7.12 -38.59 -6.18
C GLY A 55 6.35 -37.30 -5.81
N TYR A 56 6.17 -36.98 -4.52
CA TYR A 56 5.37 -35.84 -4.05
C TYR A 56 6.09 -35.01 -2.98
N LEU A 57 6.87 -34.02 -3.41
CA LEU A 57 7.71 -33.19 -2.52
C LEU A 57 6.89 -32.49 -1.43
N LEU A 58 5.79 -31.84 -1.80
CA LEU A 58 4.91 -31.12 -0.88
C LEU A 58 3.65 -31.92 -0.50
N GLY A 59 3.58 -33.20 -0.89
CA GLY A 59 2.41 -34.04 -0.71
C GLY A 59 1.36 -33.85 -1.79
N THR A 60 0.15 -34.36 -1.54
CA THR A 60 -0.98 -34.28 -2.48
C THR A 60 -2.23 -33.71 -1.82
N ASP A 61 -3.12 -33.18 -2.65
CA ASP A 61 -4.38 -32.64 -2.18
C ASP A 61 -5.50 -33.70 -2.05
N HIS A 62 -6.72 -33.21 -1.80
CA HIS A 62 -7.92 -34.03 -1.66
C HIS A 62 -8.34 -34.78 -2.95
N LEU A 63 -7.73 -34.53 -4.11
CA LEU A 63 -7.93 -35.27 -5.36
C LEU A 63 -6.67 -36.05 -5.78
N GLY A 64 -5.65 -36.10 -4.91
CA GLY A 64 -4.38 -36.76 -5.19
C GLY A 64 -3.50 -36.03 -6.19
N ARG A 65 -3.76 -34.74 -6.45
CA ARG A 65 -2.95 -33.92 -7.35
C ARG A 65 -1.68 -33.47 -6.62
N ASP A 66 -0.55 -33.38 -7.34
CA ASP A 66 0.73 -32.94 -6.76
C ASP A 66 0.67 -31.48 -6.29
N LEU A 67 0.88 -31.26 -4.99
CA LEU A 67 0.76 -29.95 -4.39
C LEU A 67 1.90 -29.02 -4.83
N ALA A 68 3.09 -29.55 -5.12
CA ALA A 68 4.22 -28.75 -5.58
C ALA A 68 3.98 -28.16 -6.97
N SER A 69 3.54 -28.99 -7.92
CA SER A 69 3.17 -28.56 -9.25
C SER A 69 2.02 -27.54 -9.22
N ARG A 70 0.95 -27.82 -8.46
CA ARG A 70 -0.18 -26.88 -8.31
C ARG A 70 0.26 -25.55 -7.70
N LEU A 71 1.13 -25.58 -6.69
CA LEU A 71 1.62 -24.37 -6.03
C LEU A 71 2.37 -23.45 -7.01
N LEU A 72 3.27 -23.99 -7.82
CA LEU A 72 4.08 -23.19 -8.73
C LEU A 72 3.27 -22.64 -9.91
N HIS A 73 2.39 -23.44 -10.49
CA HIS A 73 1.46 -23.00 -11.53
C HIS A 73 0.45 -21.97 -10.99
N GLY A 74 -0.09 -22.21 -9.79
CA GLY A 74 -1.01 -21.31 -9.11
C GLY A 74 -0.34 -19.99 -8.73
N THR A 75 0.90 -20.02 -8.26
CA THR A 75 1.68 -18.81 -7.93
C THR A 75 1.87 -17.92 -9.16
N ARG A 76 2.19 -18.51 -10.31
CA ARG A 76 2.30 -17.78 -11.59
C ARG A 76 1.02 -17.03 -11.91
N LEU A 77 -0.11 -17.72 -11.78
CA LEU A 77 -1.42 -17.18 -12.11
C LEU A 77 -1.84 -16.08 -11.12
N SER A 78 -1.70 -16.32 -9.82
CA SER A 78 -2.02 -15.34 -8.76
C SER A 78 -1.19 -14.07 -8.87
N LEU A 79 0.12 -14.19 -9.16
CA LEU A 79 0.98 -13.01 -9.39
C LEU A 79 0.55 -12.22 -10.63
N ALA A 80 0.30 -12.90 -11.74
CA ALA A 80 -0.11 -12.24 -12.99
C ALA A 80 -1.43 -11.48 -12.80
N VAL A 81 -2.40 -12.09 -12.13
CA VAL A 81 -3.73 -11.50 -11.90
C VAL A 81 -3.67 -10.32 -10.94
N GLY A 82 -2.98 -10.46 -9.81
CA GLY A 82 -2.86 -9.37 -8.83
C GLY A 82 -2.10 -8.16 -9.39
N VAL A 83 -1.02 -8.40 -10.15
CA VAL A 83 -0.28 -7.31 -10.82
C VAL A 83 -1.13 -6.65 -11.91
N ALA A 84 -1.88 -7.42 -12.70
CA ALA A 84 -2.76 -6.88 -13.73
C ALA A 84 -3.89 -6.02 -13.12
N ALA A 85 -4.51 -6.49 -12.03
CA ALA A 85 -5.51 -5.71 -11.30
C ALA A 85 -4.93 -4.38 -10.79
N ALA A 86 -3.70 -4.40 -10.26
CA ALA A 86 -3.00 -3.20 -9.82
C ALA A 86 -2.70 -2.22 -10.93
N LEU A 87 -2.21 -2.70 -12.06
CA LEU A 87 -1.93 -1.86 -13.21
C LEU A 87 -3.20 -1.20 -13.75
N ILE A 88 -4.30 -1.96 -13.87
CA ILE A 88 -5.59 -1.43 -14.34
C ILE A 88 -6.13 -0.38 -13.36
N ALA A 89 -6.19 -0.70 -12.08
CA ALA A 89 -6.71 0.22 -11.06
C ALA A 89 -5.84 1.47 -10.92
N ALA A 90 -4.51 1.32 -10.91
CA ALA A 90 -3.58 2.44 -10.86
C ALA A 90 -3.72 3.32 -12.10
N THR A 91 -3.82 2.75 -13.30
CA THR A 91 -3.92 3.52 -14.54
C THR A 91 -5.24 4.29 -14.61
N ILE A 92 -6.36 3.61 -14.44
CA ILE A 92 -7.70 4.23 -14.53
C ILE A 92 -7.90 5.20 -13.36
N GLY A 93 -7.60 4.78 -12.14
CA GLY A 93 -7.74 5.62 -10.95
C GLY A 93 -6.84 6.85 -11.03
N SER A 94 -5.57 6.72 -11.40
CA SER A 94 -4.68 7.89 -11.55
C SER A 94 -5.16 8.84 -12.63
N ALA A 95 -5.65 8.33 -13.77
CA ALA A 95 -6.21 9.18 -14.82
C ALA A 95 -7.41 9.99 -14.30
N ILE A 96 -8.34 9.34 -13.60
CA ILE A 96 -9.50 9.99 -12.96
C ILE A 96 -9.03 11.04 -11.95
N GLY A 97 -8.07 10.71 -11.10
CA GLY A 97 -7.55 11.60 -10.08
C GLY A 97 -6.83 12.82 -10.65
N ILE A 98 -6.05 12.64 -11.72
CA ILE A 98 -5.37 13.72 -12.44
C ILE A 98 -6.39 14.66 -13.08
N VAL A 99 -7.40 14.11 -13.76
CA VAL A 99 -8.45 14.93 -14.39
C VAL A 99 -9.23 15.71 -13.34
N ALA A 100 -9.66 15.07 -12.25
CA ALA A 100 -10.39 15.73 -11.17
C ALA A 100 -9.55 16.85 -10.53
N GLY A 101 -8.30 16.56 -10.18
CA GLY A 101 -7.41 17.54 -9.53
C GLY A 101 -6.95 18.68 -10.44
N TYR A 102 -6.82 18.44 -11.74
CA TYR A 102 -6.38 19.46 -12.71
C TYR A 102 -7.49 20.47 -13.03
N PHE A 103 -8.71 20.00 -13.29
CA PHE A 103 -9.82 20.88 -13.66
C PHE A 103 -10.51 21.53 -12.45
N GLY A 104 -10.52 20.86 -11.29
CA GLY A 104 -11.11 21.41 -10.08
C GLY A 104 -12.62 21.68 -10.18
N GLY A 105 -13.14 22.47 -9.24
CA GLY A 105 -14.49 23.03 -9.28
C GLY A 105 -15.60 21.98 -9.47
N ARG A 106 -16.42 22.16 -10.51
CA ARG A 106 -17.57 21.27 -10.80
C ARG A 106 -17.12 19.87 -11.24
N THR A 107 -16.08 19.77 -12.06
CA THR A 107 -15.56 18.48 -12.56
C THR A 107 -15.06 17.63 -11.40
N ASP A 108 -14.27 18.22 -10.51
CA ASP A 108 -13.79 17.57 -9.29
C ASP A 108 -14.94 17.11 -8.41
N ASN A 109 -15.92 17.99 -8.13
CA ASN A 109 -17.09 17.62 -7.32
C ASN A 109 -17.90 16.47 -7.92
N ILE A 110 -18.14 16.45 -9.23
CA ILE A 110 -18.92 15.36 -9.86
C ILE A 110 -18.16 14.03 -9.78
N ILE A 111 -16.88 14.04 -10.13
CA ILE A 111 -16.04 12.83 -10.10
C ILE A 111 -15.87 12.31 -8.67
N MET A 112 -15.53 13.20 -7.74
CA MET A 112 -15.33 12.81 -6.33
C MET A 112 -16.61 12.30 -5.70
N ARG A 113 -17.79 12.83 -6.03
CA ARG A 113 -19.05 12.25 -5.54
C ARG A 113 -19.25 10.80 -5.99
N GLY A 114 -18.88 10.45 -7.23
CA GLY A 114 -18.92 9.07 -7.70
C GLY A 114 -17.91 8.18 -6.97
N VAL A 115 -16.68 8.66 -6.79
CA VAL A 115 -15.63 7.98 -6.02
C VAL A 115 -16.07 7.76 -4.56
N ASP A 116 -16.63 8.78 -3.91
CA ASP A 116 -17.09 8.75 -2.53
C ASP A 116 -18.27 7.77 -2.36
N MET A 117 -19.18 7.73 -3.34
CA MET A 117 -20.30 6.78 -3.36
C MET A 117 -19.81 5.33 -3.42
N LEU A 118 -18.82 5.02 -4.28
CA LEU A 118 -18.25 3.68 -4.37
C LEU A 118 -17.51 3.29 -3.09
N MET A 119 -16.75 4.21 -2.50
CA MET A 119 -15.98 3.98 -1.26
C MET A 119 -16.84 3.89 0.00
N ALA A 120 -18.11 4.30 -0.05
CA ALA A 120 -19.05 4.15 1.05
C ALA A 120 -19.44 2.67 1.26
N PHE A 121 -19.35 1.84 0.22
CA PHE A 121 -19.56 0.41 0.35
C PHE A 121 -18.32 -0.27 0.95
N PRO A 122 -18.48 -1.24 1.86
CA PRO A 122 -17.39 -2.11 2.26
C PRO A 122 -16.78 -2.79 1.03
N TYR A 123 -15.49 -2.58 0.80
CA TYR A 123 -14.82 -2.97 -0.45
C TYR A 123 -15.00 -4.46 -0.79
N ILE A 124 -14.95 -5.34 0.21
CA ILE A 124 -15.15 -6.78 0.02
C ILE A 124 -16.57 -7.11 -0.41
N LEU A 125 -17.58 -6.43 0.14
CA LEU A 125 -18.98 -6.65 -0.25
C LEU A 125 -19.22 -6.17 -1.69
N LEU A 126 -18.61 -5.05 -2.07
CA LEU A 126 -18.68 -4.54 -3.43
C LEU A 126 -18.00 -5.51 -4.42
N ALA A 127 -16.82 -6.03 -4.08
CA ALA A 127 -16.12 -7.02 -4.90
C ALA A 127 -16.97 -8.29 -5.07
N LEU A 128 -17.54 -8.82 -3.98
CA LEU A 128 -18.42 -10.00 -4.01
C LEU A 128 -19.67 -9.75 -4.85
N ALA A 129 -20.30 -8.57 -4.73
CA ALA A 129 -21.47 -8.22 -5.53
C ALA A 129 -21.15 -8.15 -7.03
N ILE A 130 -19.99 -7.58 -7.40
CA ILE A 130 -19.55 -7.51 -8.80
C ILE A 130 -19.31 -8.92 -9.34
N VAL A 131 -18.61 -9.79 -8.61
CA VAL A 131 -18.37 -11.17 -9.09
C VAL A 131 -19.66 -11.98 -9.12
N ALA A 132 -20.56 -11.80 -8.15
CA ALA A 132 -21.86 -12.45 -8.16
C ALA A 132 -22.69 -12.07 -9.40
N ALA A 133 -22.58 -10.82 -9.87
CA ALA A 133 -23.24 -10.36 -11.08
C ALA A 133 -22.56 -10.86 -12.38
N LEU A 134 -21.22 -10.91 -12.40
CA LEU A 134 -20.44 -11.34 -13.58
C LEU A 134 -20.31 -12.86 -13.70
N GLY A 135 -20.53 -13.59 -12.61
CA GLY A 135 -20.26 -15.02 -12.47
C GLY A 135 -18.83 -15.31 -11.96
N PRO A 136 -18.62 -16.49 -11.36
CA PRO A 136 -17.31 -16.87 -10.84
C PRO A 136 -16.29 -17.05 -11.98
N GLY A 137 -15.03 -16.70 -11.72
CA GLY A 137 -13.98 -16.81 -12.70
C GLY A 137 -12.83 -15.86 -12.42
N LEU A 138 -11.61 -16.26 -12.78
CA LEU A 138 -10.41 -15.49 -12.51
C LEU A 138 -10.42 -14.10 -13.15
N MET A 139 -10.92 -13.99 -14.38
CA MET A 139 -11.06 -12.71 -15.08
C MET A 139 -12.09 -11.80 -14.40
N ASN A 140 -13.21 -12.35 -13.97
CA ASN A 140 -14.26 -11.59 -13.30
C ASN A 140 -13.81 -11.12 -11.91
N ALA A 141 -13.08 -11.97 -11.17
CA ALA A 141 -12.45 -11.60 -9.91
C ALA A 141 -11.42 -10.48 -10.08
N LEU A 142 -10.59 -10.55 -11.13
CA LEU A 142 -9.66 -9.48 -11.50
C LEU A 142 -10.39 -8.16 -11.76
N ILE A 143 -11.44 -8.18 -12.59
CA ILE A 143 -12.24 -7.00 -12.92
C ILE A 143 -12.86 -6.40 -11.66
N ALA A 144 -13.44 -7.24 -10.79
CA ALA A 144 -14.03 -6.81 -9.53
C ALA A 144 -13.02 -6.13 -8.61
N VAL A 145 -11.87 -6.78 -8.37
CA VAL A 145 -10.80 -6.21 -7.53
C VAL A 145 -10.26 -4.91 -8.11
N ALA A 146 -10.02 -4.85 -9.41
CA ALA A 146 -9.56 -3.63 -10.07
C ALA A 146 -10.57 -2.49 -9.93
N ALA A 147 -11.85 -2.75 -10.24
CA ALA A 147 -12.91 -1.75 -10.17
C ALA A 147 -13.11 -1.18 -8.76
N VAL A 148 -13.05 -2.03 -7.73
CA VAL A 148 -13.18 -1.63 -6.33
C VAL A 148 -12.01 -0.75 -5.86
N ASN A 149 -10.83 -0.94 -6.44
CA ASN A 149 -9.63 -0.20 -6.08
C ASN A 149 -9.40 1.10 -6.88
N VAL A 150 -10.05 1.27 -8.04
CA VAL A 150 -9.99 2.52 -8.84
C VAL A 150 -10.30 3.78 -8.00
N PRO A 151 -11.35 3.82 -7.16
CA PRO A 151 -11.66 4.97 -6.31
C PRO A 151 -10.52 5.39 -5.37
N PHE A 152 -9.81 4.41 -4.80
CA PHE A 152 -8.71 4.66 -3.87
C PHE A 152 -7.53 5.33 -4.58
N PHE A 153 -7.15 4.85 -5.77
CA PHE A 153 -6.14 5.50 -6.60
C PHE A 153 -6.61 6.89 -7.05
N ALA A 154 -7.86 7.04 -7.50
CA ALA A 154 -8.41 8.32 -7.91
C ALA A 154 -8.33 9.37 -6.81
N ARG A 155 -8.76 9.04 -5.60
CA ARG A 155 -8.71 9.97 -4.46
C ARG A 155 -7.28 10.32 -4.06
N ASN A 156 -6.39 9.34 -3.98
CA ASN A 156 -4.99 9.55 -3.60
C ASN A 156 -4.29 10.49 -4.60
N ILE A 157 -4.39 10.17 -5.89
CA ILE A 157 -3.76 10.94 -6.96
C ILE A 157 -4.39 12.32 -7.10
N ARG A 158 -5.71 12.46 -6.93
CA ARG A 158 -6.38 13.77 -6.90
C ARG A 158 -5.81 14.68 -5.80
N GLY A 159 -5.61 14.15 -4.59
CA GLY A 159 -5.08 14.93 -3.47
C GLY A 159 -3.73 15.59 -3.77
N ILE A 160 -2.86 14.91 -4.51
CA ILE A 160 -1.55 15.43 -4.92
C ILE A 160 -1.69 16.36 -6.12
N THR A 161 -2.50 15.97 -7.10
CA THR A 161 -2.72 16.71 -8.33
C THR A 161 -3.23 18.12 -8.06
N VAL A 162 -4.19 18.29 -7.13
CA VAL A 162 -4.72 19.62 -6.75
C VAL A 162 -3.58 20.56 -6.31
N GLY A 163 -2.61 20.05 -5.54
CA GLY A 163 -1.47 20.83 -5.08
C GLY A 163 -0.43 21.15 -6.15
N LEU A 164 -0.37 20.38 -7.24
CA LEU A 164 0.51 20.65 -8.39
C LEU A 164 -0.15 21.55 -9.41
N ALA A 165 -1.45 21.39 -9.65
CA ALA A 165 -2.21 22.14 -10.64
C ALA A 165 -2.26 23.66 -10.37
N GLY A 166 -2.06 24.06 -9.10
CA GLY A 166 -1.97 25.47 -8.68
C GLY A 166 -0.55 26.02 -8.55
N ARG A 167 0.47 25.38 -9.14
CA ARG A 167 1.86 25.87 -9.08
C ARG A 167 2.22 26.75 -10.28
N GLU A 168 3.16 27.67 -10.05
CA GLU A 168 3.60 28.68 -11.04
C GLU A 168 4.04 28.09 -12.39
N PHE A 169 4.64 26.89 -12.42
CA PHE A 169 5.05 26.27 -13.69
C PHE A 169 3.85 25.84 -14.56
N ILE A 170 2.71 25.49 -13.94
CA ILE A 170 1.46 25.21 -14.67
C ILE A 170 0.86 26.50 -15.22
N ASP A 171 0.93 27.60 -14.48
CA ASP A 171 0.45 28.89 -14.95
C ASP A 171 1.33 29.41 -16.10
N ALA A 172 2.65 29.29 -16.00
CA ALA A 172 3.58 29.61 -17.08
C ALA A 172 3.30 28.77 -18.34
N ALA A 173 3.02 27.48 -18.17
CA ALA A 173 2.62 26.59 -19.25
C ALA A 173 1.32 27.03 -19.96
N ARG A 174 0.31 27.47 -19.19
CA ARG A 174 -0.94 28.01 -19.73
C ARG A 174 -0.71 29.33 -20.47
N LEU A 175 0.09 30.23 -19.90
CA LEU A 175 0.45 31.51 -20.53
C LEU A 175 1.25 31.33 -21.83
N ALA A 176 2.05 30.25 -21.93
CA ALA A 176 2.72 29.86 -23.16
C ALA A 176 1.79 29.25 -24.23
N GLY A 177 0.48 29.19 -23.99
CA GLY A 177 -0.51 28.69 -24.93
C GLY A 177 -0.59 27.16 -25.02
N MET A 178 -0.07 26.42 -24.04
CA MET A 178 -0.18 24.96 -24.06
C MET A 178 -1.61 24.50 -23.78
N GLY A 179 -2.12 23.60 -24.63
CA GLY A 179 -3.42 22.98 -24.42
C GLY A 179 -3.45 22.05 -23.19
N HIS A 180 -4.64 21.84 -22.62
CA HIS A 180 -4.83 21.06 -21.38
C HIS A 180 -4.21 19.67 -21.43
N THR A 181 -4.42 18.91 -22.52
CA THR A 181 -3.86 17.56 -22.68
C THR A 181 -2.33 17.57 -22.66
N ARG A 182 -1.71 18.58 -23.29
CA ARG A 182 -0.25 18.72 -23.29
C ARG A 182 0.26 19.00 -21.87
N ILE A 183 -0.36 19.94 -21.16
CA ILE A 183 -0.02 20.25 -19.76
C ILE A 183 -0.13 19.00 -18.88
N ILE A 184 -1.21 18.24 -19.01
CA ILE A 184 -1.41 17.01 -18.24
C ILE A 184 -0.28 16.00 -18.53
N LEU A 185 0.05 15.77 -19.81
CA LEU A 185 1.02 14.73 -20.19
C LEU A 185 2.48 15.14 -19.97
N THR A 186 2.83 16.42 -20.13
CA THR A 186 4.23 16.89 -20.06
C THR A 186 4.59 17.51 -18.71
N GLU A 187 3.65 18.19 -18.06
CA GLU A 187 3.92 18.90 -16.81
C GLU A 187 3.40 18.12 -15.60
N LEU A 188 2.16 17.64 -15.65
CA LEU A 188 1.51 17.09 -14.47
C LEU A 188 1.86 15.62 -14.24
N LEU A 189 1.66 14.77 -15.25
CA LEU A 189 1.86 13.33 -15.17
C LEU A 189 3.29 12.97 -14.75
N PRO A 190 4.37 13.55 -15.30
CA PRO A 190 5.74 13.21 -14.88
C PRO A 190 6.02 13.56 -13.42
N ASN A 191 5.39 14.61 -12.89
CA ASN A 191 5.56 15.01 -11.50
C ASN A 191 4.72 14.16 -10.52
N VAL A 192 3.61 13.56 -10.98
CA VAL A 192 2.76 12.68 -10.17
C VAL A 192 3.17 11.21 -10.29
N LEU A 193 3.85 10.83 -11.37
CA LEU A 193 4.27 9.45 -11.66
C LEU A 193 5.06 8.77 -10.52
N PRO A 194 6.01 9.43 -9.83
CA PRO A 194 6.68 8.82 -8.68
C PRO A 194 5.70 8.39 -7.60
N VAL A 195 4.65 9.17 -7.34
CA VAL A 195 3.64 8.83 -6.34
C VAL A 195 2.73 7.70 -6.80
N ILE A 196 2.37 7.66 -8.08
CA ILE A 196 1.64 6.52 -8.66
C ILE A 196 2.43 5.23 -8.48
N ILE A 197 3.74 5.25 -8.80
CA ILE A 197 4.63 4.09 -8.65
C ILE A 197 4.71 3.65 -7.19
N ILE A 198 4.89 4.59 -6.26
CA ILE A 198 4.93 4.32 -4.83
C ILE A 198 3.61 3.67 -4.38
N ALA A 199 2.47 4.31 -4.67
CA ALA A 199 1.15 3.79 -4.28
C ALA A 199 0.92 2.39 -4.84
N MET A 200 1.20 2.19 -6.14
CA MET A 200 1.08 0.90 -6.80
C MET A 200 1.95 -0.17 -6.13
N SER A 201 3.21 0.15 -5.78
CA SER A 201 4.14 -0.82 -5.19
C SER A 201 3.64 -1.42 -3.87
N THR A 202 2.97 -0.61 -3.05
CA THR A 202 2.34 -1.06 -1.79
C THR A 202 0.98 -1.74 -1.99
N THR A 203 0.22 -1.39 -3.05
CA THR A 203 -1.13 -1.92 -3.24
C THR A 203 -1.16 -3.27 -3.95
N VAL A 204 -0.13 -3.63 -4.75
CA VAL A 204 -0.06 -4.93 -5.44
C VAL A 204 -0.20 -6.10 -4.47
N GLY A 205 0.44 -6.03 -3.29
CA GLY A 205 0.35 -7.08 -2.27
C GLY A 205 -1.08 -7.26 -1.76
N TRP A 206 -1.79 -6.16 -1.52
CA TRP A 206 -3.21 -6.18 -1.13
C TRP A 206 -4.10 -6.77 -2.23
N MET A 207 -3.86 -6.45 -3.49
CA MET A 207 -4.66 -6.97 -4.60
C MET A 207 -4.46 -8.47 -4.84
N ILE A 208 -3.24 -8.98 -4.65
CA ILE A 208 -3.00 -10.43 -4.65
C ILE A 208 -3.78 -11.10 -3.52
N LEU A 209 -3.80 -10.48 -2.33
CA LEU A 209 -4.54 -11.00 -1.19
C LEU A 209 -6.07 -10.97 -1.42
N GLU A 210 -6.60 -9.89 -2.00
CA GLU A 210 -8.02 -9.75 -2.33
C GLU A 210 -8.47 -10.76 -3.38
N THR A 211 -7.69 -10.91 -4.46
CA THR A 211 -7.99 -11.91 -5.50
C THR A 211 -7.92 -13.33 -4.94
N ALA A 212 -6.91 -13.64 -4.11
CA ALA A 212 -6.83 -14.92 -3.41
C ALA A 212 -8.01 -15.12 -2.44
N GLY A 213 -8.48 -14.05 -1.78
CA GLY A 213 -9.66 -14.08 -0.91
C GLY A 213 -10.95 -14.41 -1.67
N LEU A 214 -11.15 -13.83 -2.85
CA LEU A 214 -12.29 -14.17 -3.72
C LEU A 214 -12.18 -15.62 -4.24
N SER A 215 -10.99 -16.06 -4.65
CA SER A 215 -10.75 -17.45 -5.05
C SER A 215 -11.00 -18.44 -3.91
N PHE A 216 -10.59 -18.10 -2.68
CA PHE A 216 -10.87 -18.90 -1.48
C PHE A 216 -12.38 -19.08 -1.24
N LEU A 217 -13.18 -18.07 -1.58
CA LEU A 217 -14.65 -18.12 -1.51
C LEU A 217 -15.30 -18.82 -2.71
N GLY A 218 -14.52 -19.38 -3.64
CA GLY A 218 -15.02 -20.07 -4.84
C GLY A 218 -15.41 -19.16 -6.00
N LEU A 219 -15.12 -17.86 -5.90
CA LEU A 219 -15.49 -16.84 -6.88
C LEU A 219 -14.38 -16.52 -7.89
N GLY A 220 -13.17 -17.05 -7.67
CA GLY A 220 -12.00 -16.86 -8.53
C GLY A 220 -11.76 -18.01 -9.50
N SER A 221 -10.57 -18.62 -9.52
CA SER A 221 -10.28 -19.71 -10.47
C SER A 221 -11.26 -20.87 -10.28
N GLN A 222 -11.65 -21.48 -11.40
CA GLN A 222 -12.55 -22.62 -11.41
C GLN A 222 -11.77 -23.90 -11.73
N PRO A 223 -12.11 -25.05 -11.13
CA PRO A 223 -11.47 -26.33 -11.46
C PRO A 223 -11.47 -26.61 -12.98
N PRO A 224 -10.39 -27.19 -13.52
CA PRO A 224 -9.23 -27.75 -12.80
C PRO A 224 -8.16 -26.72 -12.38
N GLN A 225 -8.25 -25.49 -12.92
CA GLN A 225 -7.22 -24.46 -12.81
C GLN A 225 -6.93 -24.09 -11.35
N ALA A 226 -5.66 -24.20 -10.96
CA ALA A 226 -5.17 -23.82 -9.65
C ALA A 226 -4.79 -22.34 -9.58
N ASP A 227 -5.18 -21.67 -8.50
CA ASP A 227 -4.57 -20.44 -8.00
C ASP A 227 -4.36 -20.58 -6.48
N LEU A 228 -3.53 -19.73 -5.87
CA LEU A 228 -3.19 -19.87 -4.45
C LEU A 228 -4.42 -19.80 -3.52
N GLY A 229 -5.40 -18.96 -3.85
CA GLY A 229 -6.64 -18.81 -3.09
C GLY A 229 -7.57 -20.01 -3.23
N SER A 230 -7.75 -20.52 -4.46
CA SER A 230 -8.59 -21.70 -4.70
C SER A 230 -7.99 -22.96 -4.06
N MET A 231 -6.66 -23.12 -4.11
CA MET A 231 -5.95 -24.18 -3.38
C MET A 231 -6.22 -24.12 -1.87
N LEU A 232 -6.17 -22.92 -1.28
CA LEU A 232 -6.47 -22.72 0.14
C LEU A 232 -7.95 -23.00 0.46
N GLY A 233 -8.87 -22.62 -0.44
CA GLY A 233 -10.31 -22.86 -0.31
C GLY A 233 -10.66 -24.35 -0.32
N GLU A 234 -10.08 -25.11 -1.25
CA GLU A 234 -10.25 -26.57 -1.34
C GLU A 234 -9.71 -27.27 -0.08
N ALA A 235 -8.57 -26.81 0.45
CA ALA A 235 -7.93 -27.39 1.62
C ALA A 235 -8.67 -27.09 2.95
N ARG A 236 -9.60 -26.12 2.97
CA ARG A 236 -10.36 -25.70 4.17
C ARG A 236 -11.04 -26.88 4.88
N SER A 237 -11.61 -27.82 4.11
CA SER A 237 -12.32 -28.99 4.66
C SER A 237 -11.41 -29.98 5.37
N ALA A 238 -10.12 -30.01 5.01
CA ALA A 238 -9.11 -30.92 5.55
C ALA A 238 -8.08 -30.20 6.42
N LEU A 239 -8.34 -28.95 6.82
CA LEU A 239 -7.39 -28.12 7.58
C LEU A 239 -6.93 -28.80 8.88
N ILE A 240 -7.84 -29.46 9.59
CA ILE A 240 -7.56 -30.11 10.88
C ILE A 240 -6.87 -31.47 10.66
N SER A 241 -7.30 -32.25 9.66
CA SER A 241 -6.82 -33.62 9.43
C SER A 241 -5.53 -33.69 8.60
N HIS A 242 -5.38 -32.80 7.63
CA HIS A 242 -4.28 -32.75 6.67
C HIS A 242 -3.78 -31.30 6.49
N PRO A 243 -3.23 -30.69 7.56
CA PRO A 243 -2.91 -29.26 7.59
C PRO A 243 -1.91 -28.81 6.52
N HIS A 244 -1.03 -29.71 6.06
CA HIS A 244 -0.05 -29.41 5.00
C HIS A 244 -0.71 -28.88 3.73
N THR A 245 -1.91 -29.36 3.37
CA THR A 245 -2.65 -28.93 2.17
C THR A 245 -3.03 -27.45 2.21
N SER A 246 -3.27 -26.86 3.39
CA SER A 246 -3.58 -25.43 3.56
C SER A 246 -2.33 -24.60 3.90
N ILE A 247 -1.41 -25.14 4.72
CA ILE A 247 -0.21 -24.42 5.16
C ILE A 247 0.67 -24.07 3.96
N VAL A 248 0.81 -24.96 2.98
CA VAL A 248 1.67 -24.75 1.81
C VAL A 248 1.22 -23.55 0.95
N PRO A 249 -0.02 -23.47 0.44
CA PRO A 249 -0.47 -22.28 -0.28
C PRO A 249 -0.54 -21.04 0.63
N GLY A 250 -0.88 -21.18 1.91
CA GLY A 250 -0.91 -20.07 2.87
C GLY A 250 0.46 -19.41 3.08
N ILE A 251 1.52 -20.21 3.26
CA ILE A 251 2.90 -19.71 3.37
C ILE A 251 3.32 -19.02 2.08
N MET A 252 2.96 -19.54 0.91
CA MET A 252 3.29 -18.90 -0.36
C MET A 252 2.63 -17.53 -0.50
N ILE A 253 1.33 -17.40 -0.19
CA ILE A 253 0.64 -16.10 -0.15
C ILE A 253 1.36 -15.15 0.81
N PHE A 254 1.66 -15.61 2.02
CA PHE A 254 2.37 -14.81 3.02
C PHE A 254 3.71 -14.31 2.50
N LEU A 255 4.55 -15.18 1.94
CA LEU A 255 5.87 -14.81 1.40
C LEU A 255 5.74 -13.80 0.27
N ILE A 256 4.79 -13.97 -0.65
CA ILE A 256 4.56 -13.05 -1.76
C ILE A 256 4.15 -11.66 -1.24
N VAL A 257 3.10 -11.61 -0.43
CA VAL A 257 2.54 -10.34 0.06
C VAL A 257 3.55 -9.60 0.94
N MET A 258 4.23 -10.31 1.84
CA MET A 258 5.30 -9.73 2.66
C MET A 258 6.44 -9.19 1.80
N SER A 259 6.91 -9.96 0.82
CA SER A 259 8.04 -9.55 -0.01
C SER A 259 7.72 -8.32 -0.86
N ILE A 260 6.50 -8.26 -1.42
CA ILE A 260 6.02 -7.11 -2.18
C ILE A 260 5.87 -5.88 -1.28
N ASN A 261 5.28 -6.01 -0.10
CA ASN A 261 5.12 -4.89 0.83
C ASN A 261 6.47 -4.34 1.30
N LEU A 262 7.39 -5.22 1.72
CA LEU A 262 8.75 -4.82 2.14
C LEU A 262 9.53 -4.16 1.00
N LEU A 263 9.42 -4.69 -0.22
CA LEU A 263 10.03 -4.07 -1.39
C LEU A 263 9.39 -2.71 -1.72
N GLY A 264 8.06 -2.61 -1.63
CA GLY A 264 7.30 -1.38 -1.85
C GLY A 264 7.69 -0.26 -0.90
N ASP A 265 7.87 -0.57 0.39
CA ASP A 265 8.40 0.38 1.37
C ASP A 265 9.81 0.86 1.00
N GLY A 266 10.68 -0.04 0.51
CA GLY A 266 12.00 0.35 0.01
C GLY A 266 11.96 1.23 -1.24
N VAL A 267 11.03 0.95 -2.17
CA VAL A 267 10.80 1.78 -3.37
C VAL A 267 10.32 3.17 -2.96
N ARG A 268 9.40 3.24 -1.99
CA ARG A 268 8.95 4.49 -1.37
C ARG A 268 10.11 5.27 -0.78
N ASP A 269 10.94 4.64 0.06
CA ASP A 269 12.08 5.29 0.69
C ASP A 269 13.09 5.83 -0.34
N ALA A 270 13.32 5.10 -1.42
CA ALA A 270 14.27 5.48 -2.46
C ALA A 270 13.75 6.58 -3.40
N LEU A 271 12.42 6.68 -3.57
CA LEU A 271 11.75 7.68 -4.40
C LEU A 271 11.30 8.92 -3.61
N ASP A 272 11.21 8.86 -2.29
CA ASP A 272 10.78 10.00 -1.47
C ASP A 272 11.80 11.17 -1.57
N PRO A 273 11.41 12.30 -2.18
CA PRO A 273 12.29 13.45 -2.33
C PRO A 273 12.62 14.12 -0.98
N ARG A 274 11.83 13.89 0.09
CA ARG A 274 12.15 14.40 1.44
C ARG A 274 13.38 13.73 2.03
N LEU A 275 13.59 12.44 1.74
CA LEU A 275 14.78 11.70 2.16
C LEU A 275 16.03 12.05 1.35
N ARG A 276 15.85 12.43 0.07
CA ARG A 276 16.94 12.96 -0.79
C ARG A 276 17.31 14.40 -0.52
N SER A 277 16.31 15.25 -0.27
CA SER A 277 16.53 16.68 -0.05
C SER A 277 17.14 16.98 1.30
N GLY A 278 17.19 15.99 2.21
CA GLY A 278 17.76 16.12 3.54
C GLY A 278 17.41 17.50 4.07
N ALA A 279 16.12 17.82 4.15
CA ALA A 279 15.67 19.15 4.50
C ALA A 279 16.33 19.53 5.83
N LEU A 280 17.46 20.21 5.71
CA LEU A 280 18.31 20.69 6.78
C LEU A 280 17.60 21.88 7.40
N SER A 281 16.42 21.66 7.98
CA SER A 281 16.30 22.18 9.32
C SER A 281 17.00 21.13 10.17
N ARG A 282 18.32 21.29 10.39
CA ARG A 282 18.94 20.61 11.53
C ARG A 282 18.03 20.96 12.71
N PRO A 283 17.30 20.02 13.33
CA PRO A 283 16.61 20.34 14.55
C PRO A 283 17.70 20.86 15.48
N ARG A 284 17.66 22.16 15.79
CA ARG A 284 18.59 22.71 16.76
C ARG A 284 18.26 21.96 18.05
N ALA A 285 19.23 21.24 18.60
CA ALA A 285 19.07 20.49 19.83
C ALA A 285 18.80 21.40 21.05
N THR A 286 18.78 22.72 20.84
CA THR A 286 18.61 23.74 21.86
C THR A 286 17.51 24.70 21.42
N THR A 287 16.46 24.78 22.24
CA THR A 287 15.50 25.88 22.19
C THR A 287 16.27 27.19 22.37
N LEU A 288 16.16 28.10 21.41
CA LEU A 288 16.69 29.45 21.60
C LEU A 288 15.87 30.13 22.70
N VAL A 289 16.53 30.46 23.80
CA VAL A 289 15.92 31.25 24.88
C VAL A 289 16.41 32.68 24.73
N GLU A 290 15.54 33.56 24.24
CA GLU A 290 15.78 34.99 24.33
C GLU A 290 15.59 35.43 25.78
N ARG A 291 16.69 35.67 26.50
CA ARG A 291 16.64 36.26 27.84
C ARG A 291 16.49 37.76 27.71
N ALA A 292 15.27 38.21 27.52
CA ALA A 292 14.90 39.62 27.56
C ALA A 292 14.03 39.88 28.79
N GLY A 293 14.43 40.82 29.64
CA GLY A 293 13.70 41.22 30.84
C GLY A 293 14.38 40.86 32.17
N ASP A 294 13.84 41.41 33.24
CA ASP A 294 14.30 41.14 34.60
C ASP A 294 13.87 39.73 35.05
N ILE A 295 14.74 39.08 35.81
CA ILE A 295 14.43 37.77 36.41
C ILE A 295 13.27 37.99 37.40
N PRO A 296 12.14 37.26 37.25
CA PRO A 296 11.02 37.39 38.18
C PRO A 296 11.47 37.15 39.63
N ALA A 297 10.88 37.89 40.57
CA ALA A 297 11.13 37.68 41.99
C ALA A 297 10.80 36.24 42.38
N ALA A 298 11.64 35.64 43.22
CA ALA A 298 11.40 34.30 43.73
C ALA A 298 10.07 34.27 44.53
N THR A 299 9.25 33.25 44.27
CA THR A 299 8.04 32.97 45.05
C THR A 299 8.28 31.76 45.96
N ASP A 300 7.41 31.58 46.97
CA ASP A 300 7.44 30.41 47.86
C ASP A 300 6.90 29.12 47.19
N ASP A 301 6.52 29.20 45.91
CA ASP A 301 6.05 28.05 45.13
C ASP A 301 7.25 27.16 44.72
N LEU A 302 7.02 25.84 44.58
CA LEU A 302 8.04 24.92 44.08
C LEU A 302 8.40 25.20 42.60
N LEU A 303 7.42 25.68 41.83
CA LEU A 303 7.60 26.08 40.44
C LEU A 303 6.62 27.21 40.13
N ALA A 304 7.11 28.33 39.61
CA ALA A 304 6.29 29.39 39.06
C ALA A 304 6.74 29.71 37.64
N ILE A 305 5.81 29.68 36.70
CA ILE A 305 5.97 30.06 35.30
C ILE A 305 5.04 31.25 35.07
N GLN A 306 5.58 32.34 34.54
CA GLN A 306 4.81 33.55 34.23
C GLN A 306 4.94 33.85 32.74
N ASN A 307 3.79 34.02 32.08
CA ASN A 307 3.68 34.45 30.68
C ASN A 307 4.56 33.66 29.70
N LEU A 308 4.58 32.32 29.82
CA LEU A 308 5.36 31.47 28.92
C LEU A 308 4.84 31.58 27.49
N GLU A 309 5.72 31.97 26.59
CA GLU A 309 5.48 31.99 25.15
C GLU A 309 6.53 31.12 24.45
N THR A 310 6.07 30.29 23.51
CA THR A 310 6.97 29.54 22.63
C THR A 310 6.50 29.64 21.18
N GLN A 311 7.44 29.71 20.26
CA GLN A 311 7.17 29.89 18.84
C GLN A 311 8.15 29.11 17.98
N PHE A 312 7.67 28.62 16.83
CA PHE A 312 8.46 27.99 15.79
C PHE A 312 8.61 28.94 14.60
N HIS A 313 9.84 29.17 14.17
CA HIS A 313 10.13 29.95 12.95
C HIS A 313 10.41 28.98 11.80
N VAL A 314 9.56 28.99 10.77
CA VAL A 314 9.71 28.15 9.57
C VAL A 314 9.76 29.05 8.34
N GLY A 315 10.96 29.28 7.82
CA GLY A 315 11.19 30.26 6.76
C GLY A 315 10.87 31.68 7.22
N LYS A 316 9.98 32.38 6.51
CA LYS A 316 9.48 33.72 6.91
C LYS A 316 8.23 33.68 7.81
N ARG A 317 7.72 32.49 8.14
CA ARG A 317 6.47 32.33 8.92
C ARG A 317 6.78 32.00 10.38
N ILE A 318 6.01 32.60 11.29
CA ILE A 318 6.08 32.38 12.73
C ILE A 318 4.83 31.62 13.15
N TYR A 319 5.00 30.46 13.77
CA TYR A 319 3.93 29.64 14.34
C TYR A 319 4.01 29.71 15.86
N ARG A 320 3.00 30.29 16.51
CA ARG A 320 2.94 30.35 17.98
C ARG A 320 2.47 29.01 18.53
N ALA A 321 3.27 28.42 19.42
CA ALA A 321 3.03 27.10 19.99
C ALA A 321 2.43 27.17 21.40
N VAL A 322 2.89 28.13 22.20
CA VAL A 322 2.32 28.46 23.52
C VAL A 322 2.21 29.99 23.59
N GLY A 323 1.08 30.51 24.07
CA GLY A 323 0.82 31.94 24.17
C GLY A 323 0.41 32.36 25.58
N GLY A 324 1.34 32.95 26.33
CA GLY A 324 1.07 33.65 27.59
C GLY A 324 0.62 32.77 28.76
N VAL A 325 1.12 31.52 28.85
CA VAL A 325 0.69 30.60 29.90
C VAL A 325 1.42 30.89 31.21
N SER A 326 0.65 31.11 32.28
CA SER A 326 1.17 31.24 33.64
C SER A 326 0.66 30.10 34.52
N LEU A 327 1.54 29.48 35.31
CA LEU A 327 1.18 28.43 36.27
C LEU A 327 2.10 28.46 37.48
N ALA A 328 1.60 28.01 38.62
CA ALA A 328 2.38 27.84 39.85
C ALA A 328 2.04 26.49 40.50
N VAL A 329 3.02 25.88 41.17
CA VAL A 329 2.87 24.60 41.89
C VAL A 329 3.40 24.77 43.30
N LYS A 330 2.55 24.60 44.31
CA LYS A 330 2.94 24.72 45.72
C LYS A 330 3.48 23.40 46.28
N PRO A 331 4.20 23.43 47.41
CA PRO A 331 4.58 22.21 48.13
C PRO A 331 3.37 21.32 48.44
N GLY A 332 3.39 20.07 47.98
CA GLY A 332 2.31 19.10 48.17
C GLY A 332 1.16 19.17 47.14
N GLU A 333 1.25 20.07 46.15
CA GLU A 333 0.25 20.22 45.08
C GLU A 333 0.64 19.41 43.83
N CYS A 334 -0.36 18.90 43.11
CA CYS A 334 -0.17 18.25 41.81
C CYS A 334 -1.00 18.98 40.74
N LEU A 335 -0.33 19.53 39.73
CA LEU A 335 -0.96 20.24 38.62
C LEU A 335 -0.89 19.40 37.34
N GLY A 336 -2.04 19.10 36.75
CA GLY A 336 -2.14 18.42 35.46
C GLY A 336 -2.23 19.42 34.29
N VAL A 337 -1.31 19.34 33.34
CA VAL A 337 -1.36 20.13 32.10
C VAL A 337 -1.97 19.28 30.99
N ILE A 338 -3.10 19.72 30.45
CA ILE A 338 -3.80 19.05 29.35
C ILE A 338 -3.75 19.98 28.13
N GLY A 339 -3.20 19.49 27.03
CA GLY A 339 -3.17 20.19 25.75
C GLY A 339 -3.80 19.33 24.65
N GLU A 340 -4.44 19.97 23.67
CA GLU A 340 -4.86 19.29 22.45
C GLU A 340 -3.61 18.81 21.71
N SER A 341 -3.47 17.49 21.58
CA SER A 341 -2.45 16.91 20.72
C SER A 341 -2.76 17.34 19.28
N GLY A 342 -2.00 18.29 18.74
CA GLY A 342 -2.04 18.69 17.33
C GLY A 342 -1.65 17.57 16.34
N SER A 343 -1.73 16.30 16.76
CA SER A 343 -1.51 15.11 15.93
C SER A 343 -2.68 14.75 15.01
N GLY A 344 -3.74 15.57 14.96
CA GLY A 344 -4.84 15.38 14.03
C GLY A 344 -5.60 14.07 14.24
N LYS A 345 -5.83 13.67 15.50
CA LYS A 345 -6.75 12.58 15.83
C LYS A 345 -8.13 13.15 16.10
N SER A 346 -8.79 13.55 15.02
CA SER A 346 -10.23 13.74 14.90
C SER A 346 -10.62 13.32 13.50
#